data_AF-F4KRF9-F1
#
_entry.id   AF-F4KRF9-F1
#
_cell.length_a   1.000
_cell.length_b   1.000
_cell.length_c   1.000
_cell.angle_alpha   90.00
_cell.angle_beta   90.00
_cell.angle_gamma   90.00
#
_symmetry.space_group_name_H-M   'P 1'
#
loop_
_entity.id
_entity.type
_entity.pdbx_description
1 polymer ?
#
loop_
_entity_poly.entity_id
_entity_poly.type
_entity_poly.pdbx_seq_one_letter_code
_entity_poly.pdbx_strand_id
1 'polypeptide(L)'
;MRTILFFLLLSPFFLKSQHVNEQLKSLELKLDNLRQQQKEVELEIEGLKMQKVRTDLMPLLPALEPGEELINHSLMSLVYAEAYEQARWVGHIITPDVVNGGVGRTNDFRIDPKIKTGSAVEQDYFVKTLQADSAYVYDGFGYDRGHLAPSADFRWSEQALSESYYYSNMSPQLAEFNRGIWSDLEGTLRAYLFRNPSTQLVVFTGPVLRPGLPVIPRAKNKLAIPEQYWKIALDVQNRKAIAFIVPQKTGGYPLASFATSIDEVEKITGIDFFAGMENGLEETMEKQIDKNAFLTTIAAGDVEPLSAVTLPPAHFNTVQAKLYMGRNQEIKVCGKVVSARASRKGNILLNLDQQYPNELFTVFINKEQLVNFSYDPITAWKDKYIVVKGKVNSLGGVPVIYVEKENQLGEFLGK
;
A
#
# COMPACT_ATOMS: atom_id res chain seq x y z
N MET A 1 15.13 5.61 -92.84
CA MET A 1 14.56 5.89 -91.50
C MET A 1 15.71 6.29 -90.58
N ARG A 2 15.62 7.48 -89.99
CA ARG A 2 16.55 8.01 -88.97
C ARG A 2 16.21 7.38 -87.62
N THR A 3 17.22 6.98 -86.84
CA THR A 3 17.03 6.78 -85.41
C THR A 3 18.16 7.48 -84.67
N ILE A 4 17.74 8.42 -83.82
CA ILE A 4 18.53 9.41 -83.10
C ILE A 4 19.15 8.74 -81.88
N LEU A 5 20.47 8.90 -81.69
CA LEU A 5 21.19 8.51 -80.49
C LEU A 5 20.94 9.57 -79.41
N PHE A 6 20.10 9.26 -78.41
CA PHE A 6 19.87 10.12 -77.25
C PHE A 6 21.00 9.90 -76.24
N PHE A 7 21.94 10.84 -76.14
CA PHE A 7 22.89 10.91 -75.03
C PHE A 7 22.13 11.31 -73.76
N LEU A 8 21.89 10.35 -72.87
CA LEU A 8 21.38 10.58 -71.52
C LEU A 8 22.49 11.26 -70.70
N LEU A 9 22.40 12.58 -70.57
CA LEU A 9 23.10 13.35 -69.54
C LEU A 9 22.56 12.89 -68.17
N LEU A 10 23.25 11.93 -67.55
CA LEU A 10 23.05 11.58 -66.15
C LEU A 10 23.37 12.82 -65.30
N SER A 11 22.30 13.46 -64.83
CA SER A 11 22.35 14.72 -64.09
C SER A 11 23.09 14.57 -62.74
N PRO A 12 23.77 15.62 -62.25
CA PRO A 12 24.42 15.63 -60.93
C PRO A 12 23.45 15.53 -59.74
N PHE A 13 22.12 15.50 -59.98
CA PHE A 13 21.10 15.34 -58.94
C PHE A 13 21.01 13.91 -58.40
N PHE A 14 21.25 12.89 -59.23
CA PHE A 14 21.22 11.49 -58.79
C PHE A 14 22.39 11.18 -57.83
N LEU A 15 23.59 11.68 -58.14
CA LEU A 15 24.77 11.55 -57.27
C LEU A 15 24.62 12.29 -55.93
N LYS A 16 24.01 13.49 -55.93
CA LYS A 16 23.72 14.23 -54.69
C LYS A 16 22.66 13.55 -53.82
N SER A 17 21.61 12.98 -54.42
CA SER A 17 20.57 12.23 -53.70
C SER A 17 21.13 10.94 -53.08
N GLN A 18 21.98 10.22 -53.82
CA GLN A 18 22.69 9.04 -53.31
C GLN A 18 23.60 9.39 -52.12
N HIS A 19 24.31 10.52 -52.19
CA HIS A 19 25.13 11.03 -51.09
C HIS A 19 24.31 11.41 -49.84
N VAL A 20 23.13 12.03 -50.00
CA VAL A 20 22.26 12.35 -48.86
C VAL A 20 21.69 11.09 -48.19
N ASN A 21 21.30 10.09 -48.97
CA ASN A 21 20.80 8.82 -48.44
C ASN A 21 21.90 8.03 -47.70
N GLU A 22 23.14 8.06 -48.21
CA GLU A 22 24.30 7.47 -47.51
C GLU A 22 24.61 8.20 -46.20
N GLN A 23 24.52 9.54 -46.20
CA GLN A 23 24.66 10.34 -44.98
C GLN A 23 23.56 10.05 -43.96
N LEU A 24 22.30 9.94 -44.40
CA LEU A 24 21.17 9.59 -43.54
C LEU A 24 21.37 8.21 -42.92
N LYS A 25 21.69 7.20 -43.73
CA LYS A 25 21.95 5.83 -43.26
C LYS A 25 23.12 5.77 -42.25
N SER A 26 24.17 6.55 -42.47
CA SER A 26 25.30 6.65 -41.55
C SER A 26 24.89 7.26 -40.20
N LEU A 27 24.07 8.32 -40.22
CA LEU A 27 23.54 8.94 -39.00
C LEU A 27 22.55 8.03 -38.26
N GLU A 28 21.70 7.29 -38.96
CA GLU A 28 20.81 6.27 -38.37
C GLU A 28 21.61 5.16 -37.69
N LEU A 29 22.64 4.63 -38.36
CA LEU A 29 23.53 3.62 -37.77
C LEU A 29 24.29 4.16 -36.55
N LYS A 30 24.72 5.42 -36.60
CA LYS A 30 25.33 6.10 -35.45
C LYS A 30 24.34 6.26 -34.29
N LEU A 31 23.09 6.63 -34.58
CA LEU A 31 22.04 6.76 -33.59
C LEU A 31 21.74 5.41 -32.93
N ASP A 32 21.67 4.33 -33.70
CA ASP A 32 21.43 2.99 -33.16
C ASP A 32 22.60 2.49 -32.31
N ASN A 33 23.84 2.77 -32.72
CA ASN A 33 25.03 2.50 -31.89
C ASN A 33 24.97 3.28 -30.57
N LEU A 34 24.67 4.59 -30.62
CA LEU A 34 24.54 5.41 -29.41
C LEU A 34 23.42 4.91 -28.49
N ARG A 35 22.29 4.46 -29.03
CA ARG A 35 21.21 3.84 -28.24
C ARG A 35 21.66 2.54 -27.57
N GLN A 36 22.44 1.72 -28.26
CA GLN A 36 23.00 0.50 -27.69
C GLN A 36 23.99 0.82 -26.55
N GLN A 37 24.90 1.77 -26.78
CA GLN A 37 25.83 2.23 -25.75
C GLN A 37 25.10 2.83 -24.54
N GLN A 38 24.05 3.62 -24.78
CA GLN A 38 23.19 4.16 -23.73
C GLN A 38 22.60 3.02 -22.89
N LYS A 39 22.02 2.00 -23.54
CA LYS A 39 21.42 0.84 -22.86
C LYS A 39 22.45 0.06 -22.04
N GLU A 40 23.65 -0.13 -22.56
CA GLU A 40 24.74 -0.80 -21.83
C GLU A 40 25.10 -0.03 -20.54
N VAL A 41 25.25 1.29 -20.63
CA VAL A 41 25.51 2.15 -19.46
C VAL A 41 24.33 2.15 -18.48
N GLU A 42 23.08 2.17 -18.97
CA GLU A 42 21.88 2.09 -18.13
C GLU A 42 21.85 0.78 -17.31
N LEU A 43 22.22 -0.35 -17.92
CA LEU A 43 22.33 -1.64 -17.21
C LEU A 43 23.45 -1.65 -16.17
N GLU A 44 24.60 -1.03 -16.45
CA GLU A 44 25.67 -0.87 -15.46
C GLU A 44 25.21 -0.01 -14.28
N ILE A 45 24.51 1.11 -14.54
CA ILE A 45 23.92 1.97 -13.51
C ILE A 45 22.91 1.19 -12.66
N GLU A 46 22.01 0.43 -13.28
CA GLU A 46 21.05 -0.42 -12.57
C GLU A 46 21.77 -1.41 -11.65
N GLY A 47 22.79 -2.11 -12.15
CA GLY A 47 23.60 -3.04 -11.37
C GLY A 47 24.26 -2.39 -10.15
N LEU A 48 24.83 -1.19 -10.31
CA LEU A 48 25.42 -0.42 -9.21
C LEU A 48 24.37 0.05 -8.20
N LYS A 49 23.18 0.48 -8.66
CA LYS A 49 22.06 0.83 -7.76
C LYS A 49 21.62 -0.37 -6.94
N MET A 50 21.50 -1.55 -7.55
CA MET A 50 21.14 -2.78 -6.85
C MET A 50 22.21 -3.21 -5.84
N GLN A 51 23.49 -3.03 -6.18
CA GLN A 51 24.57 -3.25 -5.23
C GLN A 51 24.50 -2.27 -4.05
N LYS A 52 24.24 -0.99 -4.32
CA LYS A 52 24.07 0.02 -3.27
C LYS A 52 22.91 -0.31 -2.33
N VAL A 53 21.73 -0.66 -2.86
CA VAL A 53 20.58 -1.07 -2.05
C VAL A 53 20.92 -2.24 -1.13
N ARG A 54 21.64 -3.25 -1.64
CA ARG A 54 22.07 -4.40 -0.82
C ARG A 54 23.04 -3.98 0.28
N THR A 55 24.02 -3.15 -0.03
CA THR A 55 24.98 -2.63 0.96
C THR A 55 24.30 -1.81 2.05
N ASP A 56 23.28 -1.01 1.68
CA ASP A 56 22.55 -0.16 2.62
C ASP A 56 21.56 -0.98 3.48
N LEU A 57 20.96 -2.05 2.94
CA LEU A 57 20.00 -2.90 3.66
C LEU A 57 20.68 -3.87 4.64
N MET A 58 21.81 -4.46 4.25
CA MET A 58 22.47 -5.53 5.01
C MET A 58 22.76 -5.20 6.49
N PRO A 59 23.26 -4.01 6.86
CA PRO A 59 23.48 -3.67 8.27
C PRO A 59 22.20 -3.39 9.06
N LEU A 60 21.05 -3.33 8.39
CA LEU A 60 19.74 -3.03 8.98
C LEU A 60 18.82 -4.26 9.04
N LEU A 61 19.33 -5.43 8.63
CA LEU A 61 18.57 -6.67 8.69
C LEU A 61 18.28 -7.06 10.15
N PRO A 62 17.15 -7.74 10.41
CA PRO A 62 16.84 -8.25 11.73
C PRO A 62 17.87 -9.29 12.18
N ALA A 63 18.00 -9.48 13.49
CA ALA A 63 18.79 -10.58 14.03
C ALA A 63 18.21 -11.93 13.57
N LEU A 64 19.08 -12.85 13.16
CA LEU A 64 18.68 -14.21 12.77
C LEU A 64 18.63 -15.11 14.00
N GLU A 65 17.56 -15.89 14.13
CA GLU A 65 17.46 -16.94 15.14
C GLU A 65 18.25 -18.20 14.72
N PRO A 66 18.66 -19.04 15.69
CA PRO A 66 19.32 -20.30 15.37
C PRO A 66 18.48 -21.18 14.43
N GLY A 67 19.06 -21.53 13.27
CA GLY A 67 18.41 -22.36 12.26
C GLY A 67 17.71 -21.58 11.15
N GLU A 68 17.63 -20.26 11.25
CA GLU A 68 17.14 -19.42 10.15
C GLU A 68 18.19 -19.29 9.04
N GLU A 69 17.73 -19.34 7.78
CA GLU A 69 18.55 -19.08 6.60
C GLU A 69 18.09 -17.75 5.97
N LEU A 70 19.03 -16.79 5.87
CA LEU A 70 18.81 -15.55 5.15
C LEU A 70 18.89 -15.81 3.64
N ILE A 71 17.79 -15.52 2.94
CA ILE A 71 17.68 -15.68 1.50
C ILE A 71 17.74 -14.31 0.85
N ASN A 72 18.81 -14.07 0.10
CA ASN A 72 19.06 -12.80 -0.56
C ASN A 72 18.67 -12.86 -2.04
N HIS A 73 17.80 -11.95 -2.48
CA HIS A 73 17.51 -11.68 -3.88
C HIS A 73 18.18 -10.37 -4.31
N SER A 74 17.78 -9.81 -5.46
CA SER A 74 18.41 -8.62 -6.00
C SER A 74 18.20 -7.37 -5.16
N LEU A 75 16.94 -7.13 -4.75
CA LEU A 75 16.53 -5.93 -4.00
C LEU A 75 15.65 -6.26 -2.78
N MET A 76 15.50 -7.53 -2.46
CA MET A 76 14.80 -7.99 -1.26
C MET A 76 15.57 -9.14 -0.61
N SER A 77 15.45 -9.23 0.70
CA SER A 77 15.96 -10.36 1.49
C SER A 77 14.84 -10.90 2.36
N LEU A 78 14.83 -12.18 2.65
CA LEU A 78 13.79 -12.80 3.46
C LEU A 78 14.33 -13.94 4.31
N VAL A 79 13.59 -14.28 5.36
CA VAL A 79 13.69 -15.55 6.06
C VAL A 79 12.40 -16.32 5.83
N TYR A 80 12.52 -17.57 5.38
CA TYR A 80 11.36 -18.40 5.06
C TYR A 80 10.96 -19.28 6.24
N ALA A 81 9.66 -19.33 6.56
CA ALA A 81 9.14 -20.11 7.67
C ALA A 81 8.43 -21.36 7.14
N GLU A 82 9.19 -22.45 7.01
CA GLU A 82 8.75 -23.76 6.49
C GLU A 82 7.43 -24.24 7.10
N ALA A 83 7.30 -24.14 8.43
CA ALA A 83 6.09 -24.59 9.14
C ALA A 83 4.79 -23.88 8.71
N TYR A 84 4.90 -22.77 7.97
CA TYR A 84 3.79 -21.96 7.50
C TYR A 84 3.75 -21.81 5.98
N GLU A 85 4.76 -22.29 5.26
CA GLU A 85 4.93 -22.16 3.80
C GLU A 85 4.92 -20.70 3.30
N GLN A 86 5.47 -19.77 4.09
CA GLN A 86 5.57 -18.36 3.73
C GLN A 86 6.74 -17.69 4.44
N ALA A 87 7.15 -16.50 4.00
CA ALA A 87 8.21 -15.76 4.69
C ALA A 87 7.80 -15.38 6.12
N ARG A 88 8.74 -15.53 7.06
CA ARG A 88 8.67 -14.93 8.39
C ARG A 88 8.67 -13.41 8.27
N TRP A 89 9.56 -12.91 7.42
CA TRP A 89 9.66 -11.51 7.04
C TRP A 89 10.33 -11.36 5.68
N VAL A 90 10.03 -10.26 4.99
CA VAL A 90 10.71 -9.79 3.79
C VAL A 90 11.16 -8.36 4.04
N GLY A 91 12.43 -8.07 3.79
CA GLY A 91 13.05 -6.75 3.90
C GLY A 91 13.50 -6.23 2.55
N HIS A 92 13.20 -4.96 2.25
CA HIS A 92 13.65 -4.28 1.03
C HIS A 92 13.84 -2.77 1.28
N ILE A 93 14.43 -2.08 0.31
CA ILE A 93 14.51 -0.61 0.31
C ILE A 93 13.70 -0.06 -0.85
N ILE A 94 12.84 0.91 -0.57
CA ILE A 94 12.20 1.75 -1.58
C ILE A 94 13.11 2.96 -1.82
N THR A 95 13.68 3.06 -3.01
CA THR A 95 14.52 4.20 -3.43
C THR A 95 13.68 5.25 -4.16
N PRO A 96 14.18 6.50 -4.33
CA PRO A 96 13.54 7.52 -5.16
C PRO A 96 13.33 7.09 -6.63
N ASP A 97 14.03 6.06 -7.12
CA ASP A 97 13.84 5.54 -8.47
C ASP A 97 12.42 4.99 -8.70
N VAL A 98 11.69 4.65 -7.64
CA VAL A 98 10.28 4.22 -7.72
C VAL A 98 9.39 5.25 -8.43
N VAL A 99 9.76 6.54 -8.39
CA VAL A 99 9.05 7.65 -9.04
C VAL A 99 9.10 7.52 -10.57
N ASN A 100 10.20 7.01 -11.11
CA ASN A 100 10.45 6.89 -12.55
C ASN A 100 10.33 5.45 -13.06
N GLY A 101 9.85 4.52 -12.22
CA GLY A 101 9.72 3.11 -12.55
C GLY A 101 8.73 2.86 -13.69
N GLY A 102 9.24 2.47 -14.85
CA GLY A 102 8.45 2.22 -16.06
C GLY A 102 8.03 0.76 -16.28
N VAL A 103 8.69 -0.20 -15.62
CA VAL A 103 8.49 -1.62 -15.88
C VAL A 103 7.07 -2.05 -15.49
N GLY A 104 6.41 -2.76 -16.39
CA GLY A 104 5.06 -3.31 -16.17
C GLY A 104 5.07 -4.54 -15.27
N ARG A 105 3.89 -4.94 -14.77
CA ARG A 105 3.75 -6.20 -14.01
C ARG A 105 4.04 -7.39 -14.93
N THR A 106 4.92 -8.29 -14.50
CA THR A 106 5.23 -9.55 -15.21
C THR A 106 4.19 -10.63 -14.94
N ASN A 107 3.66 -10.72 -13.72
CA ASN A 107 2.76 -11.78 -13.27
C ASN A 107 3.33 -13.19 -13.44
N ASP A 108 4.67 -13.32 -13.40
CA ASP A 108 5.44 -14.55 -13.60
C ASP A 108 5.67 -15.32 -12.28
N PHE A 109 4.56 -15.64 -11.61
CA PHE A 109 4.57 -16.35 -10.33
C PHE A 109 5.26 -17.70 -10.44
N ARG A 110 6.24 -17.95 -9.56
CA ARG A 110 7.06 -19.18 -9.63
C ARG A 110 7.65 -19.55 -8.27
N ILE A 111 8.06 -20.82 -8.18
CA ILE A 111 8.76 -21.36 -7.02
C ILE A 111 10.06 -20.59 -6.84
N ASP A 112 10.44 -20.31 -5.60
CA ASP A 112 11.73 -19.73 -5.28
C ASP A 112 12.83 -20.80 -5.30
N PRO A 113 13.78 -20.78 -6.26
CA PRO A 113 14.84 -21.77 -6.33
C PRO A 113 15.86 -21.66 -5.20
N LYS A 114 15.85 -20.58 -4.41
CA LYS A 114 16.79 -20.38 -3.29
C LYS A 114 16.31 -21.05 -2.00
N ILE A 115 15.03 -21.39 -1.88
CA ILE A 115 14.48 -22.15 -0.75
C ILE A 115 14.75 -23.64 -0.99
N LYS A 116 15.81 -24.18 -0.40
CA LYS A 116 16.30 -25.55 -0.67
C LYS A 116 15.32 -26.65 -0.27
N THR A 117 14.53 -26.37 0.76
CA THR A 117 13.42 -27.17 1.30
C THR A 117 12.17 -27.14 0.41
N GLY A 118 12.11 -26.18 -0.51
CA GLY A 118 10.96 -25.89 -1.36
C GLY A 118 10.11 -24.76 -0.78
N SER A 119 9.71 -23.81 -1.62
CA SER A 119 8.71 -22.81 -1.26
C SER A 119 7.30 -23.30 -1.58
N ALA A 120 6.31 -22.53 -1.15
CA ALA A 120 4.96 -22.57 -1.67
C ALA A 120 4.92 -22.58 -3.21
N VAL A 121 3.87 -23.17 -3.76
CA VAL A 121 3.67 -23.41 -5.18
C VAL A 121 2.31 -22.88 -5.64
N GLU A 122 2.07 -22.92 -6.95
CA GLU A 122 0.81 -22.46 -7.52
C GLU A 122 -0.43 -23.16 -6.93
N GLN A 123 -0.33 -24.46 -6.69
CA GLN A 123 -1.41 -25.28 -6.12
C GLN A 123 -1.73 -24.93 -4.67
N ASP A 124 -0.90 -24.12 -3.99
CA ASP A 124 -1.22 -23.60 -2.65
C ASP A 124 -2.22 -22.45 -2.68
N TYR A 125 -2.32 -21.76 -3.82
CA TYR A 125 -3.18 -20.57 -3.96
C TYR A 125 -4.42 -20.80 -4.80
N PHE A 126 -4.39 -21.69 -5.79
CA PHE A 126 -5.60 -21.98 -6.55
C PHE A 126 -5.58 -23.35 -7.24
N VAL A 127 -6.78 -23.81 -7.60
CA VAL A 127 -6.95 -24.88 -8.59
C VAL A 127 -7.30 -24.25 -9.94
N LYS A 128 -6.63 -24.72 -10.99
CA LYS A 128 -6.97 -24.44 -12.39
C LYS A 128 -7.73 -25.62 -12.97
N THR A 129 -8.93 -25.37 -13.46
CA THR A 129 -9.74 -26.37 -14.16
C THR A 129 -9.89 -25.97 -15.62
N LEU A 130 -9.44 -26.83 -16.54
CA LEU A 130 -9.67 -26.65 -17.97
C LEU A 130 -11.13 -26.98 -18.28
N GLN A 131 -11.83 -26.04 -18.90
CA GLN A 131 -13.20 -26.20 -19.38
C GLN A 131 -13.23 -26.78 -20.79
N ALA A 132 -14.41 -27.25 -21.20
CA ALA A 132 -14.63 -27.86 -22.51
C ALA A 132 -14.35 -26.89 -23.69
N ASP A 133 -14.46 -25.59 -23.47
CA ASP A 133 -14.15 -24.53 -24.43
C ASP A 133 -12.66 -24.13 -24.43
N SER A 134 -11.81 -24.89 -23.74
CA SER A 134 -10.38 -24.62 -23.52
C SER A 134 -10.08 -23.38 -22.67
N ALA A 135 -11.06 -22.79 -21.99
CA ALA A 135 -10.83 -21.76 -20.99
C ALA A 135 -10.42 -22.37 -19.64
N TYR A 136 -9.59 -21.67 -18.87
CA TYR A 136 -9.28 -22.05 -17.50
C TYR A 136 -10.17 -21.29 -16.51
N VAL A 137 -10.78 -22.02 -15.59
CA VAL A 137 -11.38 -21.44 -14.37
C VAL A 137 -10.43 -21.61 -13.21
N TYR A 138 -10.31 -20.53 -12.44
CA TYR A 138 -9.43 -20.42 -11.29
C TYR A 138 -10.28 -20.34 -10.03
N ASP A 139 -9.96 -21.18 -9.06
CA ASP A 139 -10.54 -21.13 -7.73
C ASP A 139 -9.44 -20.82 -6.72
N GLY A 140 -9.37 -19.55 -6.31
CA GLY A 140 -8.36 -18.99 -5.41
C GLY A 140 -8.56 -19.32 -3.93
N PHE A 141 -9.46 -20.24 -3.59
CA PHE A 141 -9.77 -20.62 -2.20
C PHE A 141 -10.24 -19.44 -1.31
N GLY A 142 -10.59 -18.29 -1.90
CA GLY A 142 -10.95 -17.06 -1.20
C GLY A 142 -9.80 -16.08 -0.95
N TYR A 143 -8.59 -16.36 -1.44
CA TYR A 143 -7.39 -15.55 -1.21
C TYR A 143 -6.71 -15.12 -2.51
N ASP A 144 -6.13 -13.93 -2.49
CA ASP A 144 -5.15 -13.47 -3.46
C ASP A 144 -3.75 -13.98 -3.09
N ARG A 145 -2.86 -14.05 -4.09
CA ARG A 145 -1.40 -14.11 -3.91
C ARG A 145 -0.90 -12.72 -3.53
N GLY A 146 -0.99 -12.38 -2.25
CA GLY A 146 -0.58 -11.08 -1.72
C GLY A 146 0.93 -11.00 -1.61
N HIS A 147 1.53 -9.95 -2.18
CA HIS A 147 2.98 -9.73 -2.07
C HIS A 147 3.32 -9.21 -0.67
N LEU A 148 4.47 -9.60 -0.12
CA LEU A 148 5.03 -8.98 1.09
C LEU A 148 5.88 -7.75 0.71
N ALA A 149 6.87 -7.94 -0.17
CA ALA A 149 7.53 -6.87 -0.91
C ALA A 149 6.82 -6.65 -2.26
N PRO A 150 6.11 -5.53 -2.47
CA PRO A 150 5.24 -5.37 -3.62
C PRO A 150 6.02 -5.09 -4.90
N SER A 151 5.58 -5.69 -6.01
CA SER A 151 6.23 -5.51 -7.32
C SER A 151 6.33 -4.05 -7.77
N ALA A 152 5.43 -3.19 -7.28
CA ALA A 152 5.40 -1.76 -7.58
C ALA A 152 6.63 -1.01 -7.04
N ASP A 153 7.27 -1.50 -5.98
CA ASP A 153 8.47 -0.87 -5.39
C ASP A 153 9.73 -1.13 -6.25
N PHE A 154 9.67 -2.11 -7.15
CA PHE A 154 10.79 -2.56 -7.97
C PHE A 154 10.66 -2.19 -9.46
N ARG A 155 9.72 -1.32 -9.85
CA ARG A 155 9.43 -1.00 -11.27
C ARG A 155 10.57 -0.31 -12.03
N TRP A 156 11.67 0.01 -11.37
CA TRP A 156 12.89 0.54 -11.98
C TRP A 156 13.91 -0.56 -12.34
N SER A 157 13.66 -1.82 -11.95
CA SER A 157 14.51 -2.98 -12.28
C SER A 157 13.66 -4.16 -12.73
N GLU A 158 13.85 -4.61 -13.97
CA GLU A 158 13.11 -5.77 -14.52
C GLU A 158 13.39 -7.05 -13.72
N GLN A 159 14.67 -7.26 -13.35
CA GLN A 159 15.09 -8.43 -12.59
C GLN A 159 14.39 -8.45 -11.22
N ALA A 160 14.50 -7.38 -10.44
CA ALA A 160 13.92 -7.34 -9.11
C ALA A 160 12.38 -7.39 -9.13
N LEU A 161 11.75 -6.75 -10.13
CA LEU A 161 10.32 -6.85 -10.32
C LEU A 161 9.88 -8.29 -10.59
N SER A 162 10.58 -9.02 -11.47
CA SER A 162 10.31 -10.44 -11.70
C SER A 162 10.55 -11.27 -10.43
N GLU A 163 11.63 -11.03 -9.70
CA GLU A 163 11.92 -11.76 -8.45
C GLU A 163 10.85 -11.54 -7.36
N SER A 164 10.17 -10.39 -7.35
CA SER A 164 9.04 -10.16 -6.43
C SER A 164 7.86 -11.12 -6.63
N TYR A 165 7.80 -11.84 -7.75
CA TYR A 165 6.78 -12.86 -8.04
C TYR A 165 7.15 -14.27 -7.54
N TYR A 166 8.25 -14.46 -6.82
CA TYR A 166 8.50 -15.71 -6.13
C TYR A 166 7.44 -16.00 -5.07
N TYR A 167 7.00 -17.26 -4.96
CA TYR A 167 6.05 -17.68 -3.93
C TYR A 167 6.58 -17.54 -2.50
N SER A 168 7.90 -17.49 -2.31
CA SER A 168 8.52 -17.12 -1.02
C SER A 168 8.16 -15.71 -0.56
N ASN A 169 7.82 -14.80 -1.49
CA ASN A 169 7.36 -13.44 -1.23
C ASN A 169 5.81 -13.31 -1.26
N MET A 170 5.08 -14.43 -1.27
CA MET A 170 3.62 -14.45 -1.27
C MET A 170 3.07 -14.87 0.08
N SER A 171 1.87 -14.39 0.39
CA SER A 171 1.08 -14.80 1.54
C SER A 171 -0.42 -14.76 1.19
N PRO A 172 -1.26 -15.66 1.72
CA PRO A 172 -2.68 -15.66 1.38
C PRO A 172 -3.41 -14.50 2.04
N GLN A 173 -3.84 -13.56 1.21
CA GLN A 173 -4.53 -12.34 1.65
C GLN A 173 -5.96 -12.31 1.10
N LEU A 174 -6.93 -11.91 1.92
CA LEU A 174 -8.30 -11.65 1.46
C LEU A 174 -8.27 -10.56 0.39
N ALA A 175 -9.08 -10.69 -0.66
CA ALA A 175 -9.10 -9.73 -1.76
C ALA A 175 -9.39 -8.29 -1.29
N GLU A 176 -10.32 -8.11 -0.35
CA GLU A 176 -10.63 -6.79 0.24
C GLU A 176 -9.46 -6.18 1.03
N PHE A 177 -8.63 -7.03 1.66
CA PHE A 177 -7.44 -6.60 2.37
C PHE A 177 -6.33 -6.19 1.39
N ASN A 178 -5.96 -7.12 0.50
CA ASN A 178 -4.86 -6.96 -0.46
C ASN A 178 -5.08 -5.77 -1.39
N ARG A 179 -6.29 -5.67 -1.97
CA ARG A 179 -6.63 -4.64 -2.98
C ARG A 179 -7.13 -3.34 -2.36
N GLY A 180 -7.43 -3.34 -1.07
CA GLY A 180 -7.87 -2.16 -0.31
C GLY A 180 -6.74 -1.63 0.57
N ILE A 181 -6.90 -1.75 1.89
CA ILE A 181 -6.04 -1.09 2.88
C ILE A 181 -4.54 -1.41 2.73
N TRP A 182 -4.21 -2.62 2.27
CA TRP A 182 -2.81 -3.03 2.11
C TRP A 182 -2.17 -2.32 0.92
N SER A 183 -2.89 -2.24 -0.21
CA SER A 183 -2.47 -1.45 -1.37
C SER A 183 -2.37 0.04 -1.03
N ASP A 184 -3.29 0.57 -0.22
CA ASP A 184 -3.24 1.96 0.26
C ASP A 184 -2.00 2.23 1.12
N LEU A 185 -1.64 1.30 2.00
CA LEU A 185 -0.42 1.37 2.81
C LEU A 185 0.83 1.39 1.92
N GLU A 186 0.93 0.45 0.97
CA GLU A 186 2.04 0.40 0.02
C GLU A 186 2.13 1.68 -0.82
N GLY A 187 0.98 2.20 -1.28
CA GLY A 187 0.91 3.49 -1.99
C GLY A 187 1.37 4.66 -1.13
N THR A 188 1.01 4.66 0.16
CA THR A 188 1.40 5.68 1.14
C THR A 188 2.91 5.70 1.37
N LEU A 189 3.52 4.52 1.51
CA LEU A 189 4.98 4.39 1.66
C LEU A 189 5.71 4.86 0.39
N ARG A 190 5.24 4.51 -0.81
CA ARG A 190 5.81 5.07 -2.05
C ARG A 190 5.64 6.59 -2.11
N ALA A 191 4.45 7.11 -1.78
CA ALA A 191 4.16 8.55 -1.76
C ALA A 191 5.09 9.33 -0.83
N TYR A 192 5.63 8.71 0.22
CA TYR A 192 6.63 9.31 1.10
C TYR A 192 7.89 9.71 0.31
N LEU A 193 8.36 8.88 -0.62
CA LEU A 193 9.57 9.16 -1.42
C LEU A 193 9.34 10.30 -2.43
N PHE A 194 8.11 10.49 -2.92
CA PHE A 194 7.78 11.67 -3.74
C PHE A 194 7.90 12.98 -2.94
N ARG A 195 7.60 12.95 -1.63
CA ARG A 195 7.72 14.12 -0.75
C ARG A 195 9.14 14.31 -0.22
N ASN A 196 9.92 13.23 -0.16
CA ASN A 196 11.28 13.22 0.36
C ASN A 196 12.25 12.60 -0.67
N PRO A 197 12.50 13.25 -1.82
CA PRO A 197 13.26 12.66 -2.93
C PRO A 197 14.76 12.46 -2.63
N SER A 198 15.26 12.97 -1.50
CA SER A 198 16.66 12.86 -1.08
C SER A 198 16.93 11.70 -0.12
N THR A 199 15.93 10.89 0.22
CA THR A 199 16.06 9.76 1.15
C THR A 199 15.64 8.43 0.52
N GLN A 200 15.83 7.35 1.26
CA GLN A 200 15.31 6.01 0.94
C GLN A 200 14.55 5.46 2.15
N LEU A 201 13.66 4.50 1.89
CA LEU A 201 12.83 3.91 2.94
C LEU A 201 13.15 2.43 3.09
N VAL A 202 13.64 2.05 4.27
CA VAL A 202 13.85 0.66 4.65
C VAL A 202 12.51 0.10 5.09
N VAL A 203 12.08 -0.99 4.47
CA VAL A 203 10.77 -1.59 4.71
C VAL A 203 10.94 -3.05 5.07
N PHE A 204 10.36 -3.45 6.20
CA PHE A 204 10.19 -4.85 6.58
C PHE A 204 8.71 -5.19 6.59
N THR A 205 8.36 -6.38 6.14
CA THR A 205 6.97 -6.82 6.02
C THR A 205 6.86 -8.29 6.36
N GLY A 206 5.80 -8.68 7.05
CA GLY A 206 5.52 -10.08 7.25
C GLY A 206 4.11 -10.37 7.75
N PRO A 207 3.73 -11.63 7.76
CA PRO A 207 2.55 -12.11 8.47
C PRO A 207 2.81 -12.24 9.97
N VAL A 208 1.76 -12.16 10.80
CA VAL A 208 1.84 -12.57 12.20
C VAL A 208 1.72 -14.09 12.26
N LEU A 209 2.86 -14.77 12.37
CA LEU A 209 2.96 -16.22 12.43
C LEU A 209 2.96 -16.73 13.86
N ARG A 210 2.10 -17.71 14.15
CA ARG A 210 2.04 -18.35 15.47
C ARG A 210 1.50 -19.78 15.37
N PRO A 211 1.83 -20.66 16.34
CA PRO A 211 1.30 -22.01 16.37
C PRO A 211 -0.24 -22.02 16.36
N GLY A 212 -0.83 -22.96 15.63
CA GLY A 212 -2.28 -23.16 15.58
C GLY A 212 -3.03 -22.26 14.59
N LEU A 213 -2.34 -21.51 13.74
CA LEU A 213 -2.99 -20.83 12.61
C LEU A 213 -3.76 -21.83 11.72
N PRO A 214 -4.93 -21.45 11.20
CA PRO A 214 -5.62 -22.26 10.21
C PRO A 214 -4.79 -22.34 8.93
N VAL A 215 -4.97 -23.41 8.17
CA VAL A 215 -4.32 -23.61 6.86
C VAL A 215 -5.38 -23.64 5.78
N ILE A 216 -5.01 -23.30 4.54
CA ILE A 216 -5.88 -23.49 3.39
C ILE A 216 -6.07 -25.00 3.18
N PRO A 217 -7.27 -25.58 3.36
CA PRO A 217 -7.44 -27.03 3.35
C PRO A 217 -7.05 -27.69 2.02
N ARG A 218 -7.25 -26.95 0.94
CA ARG A 218 -6.99 -27.34 -0.45
C ARG A 218 -5.58 -27.01 -0.96
N ALA A 219 -4.79 -26.26 -0.20
CA ALA A 219 -3.40 -26.00 -0.54
C ALA A 219 -2.60 -27.31 -0.46
N LYS A 220 -1.69 -27.49 -1.42
CA LYS A 220 -0.85 -28.69 -1.54
C LYS A 220 0.03 -28.87 -0.30
N ASN A 221 0.68 -27.79 0.14
CA ASN A 221 1.66 -27.76 1.22
C ASN A 221 1.07 -27.26 2.55
N LYS A 222 -0.27 -27.16 2.67
CA LYS A 222 -0.94 -26.65 3.89
C LYS A 222 -0.50 -25.23 4.28
N LEU A 223 -0.43 -24.35 3.28
CA LEU A 223 -0.18 -22.92 3.43
C LEU A 223 -1.04 -22.31 4.56
N ALA A 224 -0.37 -21.71 5.54
CA ALA A 224 -1.01 -21.09 6.69
C ALA A 224 -1.80 -19.84 6.28
N ILE A 225 -2.83 -19.49 7.05
CA ILE A 225 -3.67 -18.31 6.85
C ILE A 225 -3.42 -17.35 8.03
N PRO A 226 -2.56 -16.33 7.85
CA PRO A 226 -2.38 -15.29 8.86
C PRO A 226 -3.67 -14.54 9.12
N GLU A 227 -3.91 -14.18 10.36
CA GLU A 227 -5.04 -13.29 10.72
C GLU A 227 -4.68 -11.81 10.57
N GLN A 228 -3.39 -11.49 10.67
CA GLN A 228 -2.84 -10.14 10.67
C GLN A 228 -1.52 -10.12 9.91
N TYR A 229 -1.21 -8.96 9.36
CA TYR A 229 0.06 -8.65 8.71
C TYR A 229 0.66 -7.40 9.35
N TRP A 230 1.98 -7.31 9.33
CA TRP A 230 2.71 -6.17 9.83
C TRP A 230 3.62 -5.59 8.74
N LYS A 231 3.88 -4.29 8.82
CA LYS A 231 4.82 -3.59 7.93
C LYS A 231 5.48 -2.46 8.69
N ILE A 232 6.80 -2.39 8.61
CA ILE A 232 7.67 -1.38 9.21
C ILE A 232 8.22 -0.50 8.10
N ALA A 233 8.35 0.79 8.36
CA ALA A 233 8.98 1.76 7.48
C ALA A 233 9.93 2.64 8.30
N LEU A 234 11.21 2.67 7.90
CA LEU A 234 12.27 3.44 8.54
C LEU A 234 13.00 4.31 7.51
N ASP A 235 13.00 5.61 7.77
CA ASP A 235 13.87 6.59 7.12
C ASP A 235 15.00 6.96 8.10
N VAL A 236 16.16 6.33 7.89
CA VAL A 236 17.34 6.53 8.74
C VAL A 236 17.87 7.96 8.66
N GLN A 237 17.81 8.58 7.47
CA GLN A 237 18.37 9.91 7.22
C GLN A 237 17.57 10.99 7.95
N ASN A 238 16.25 10.92 7.87
CA ASN A 238 15.35 11.87 8.52
C ASN A 238 14.96 11.46 9.95
N ARG A 239 15.40 10.28 10.40
CA ARG A 239 15.11 9.71 11.72
C ARG A 239 13.60 9.61 11.96
N LYS A 240 12.93 8.96 11.02
CA LYS A 240 11.48 8.75 11.03
C LYS A 240 11.14 7.28 10.94
N ALA A 241 10.29 6.82 11.84
CA ALA A 241 9.82 5.46 11.85
C ALA A 241 8.32 5.35 12.09
N ILE A 242 7.73 4.32 11.48
CA ILE A 242 6.35 3.91 11.72
C ILE A 242 6.22 2.42 11.44
N ALA A 243 5.35 1.75 12.20
CA ALA A 243 4.94 0.40 11.91
C ALA A 243 3.42 0.29 11.80
N PHE A 244 2.93 -0.81 11.27
CA PHE A 244 1.52 -1.12 11.16
C PHE A 244 1.30 -2.58 11.53
N ILE A 245 0.19 -2.87 12.23
CA ILE A 245 -0.34 -4.23 12.40
C ILE A 245 -1.79 -4.22 11.93
N VAL A 246 -2.05 -4.84 10.78
CA VAL A 246 -3.33 -4.75 10.09
C VAL A 246 -3.99 -6.13 10.03
N PRO A 247 -5.18 -6.31 10.61
CA PRO A 247 -5.93 -7.56 10.46
C PRO A 247 -6.48 -7.71 9.04
N GLN A 248 -6.53 -8.94 8.54
CA GLN A 248 -7.15 -9.27 7.25
C GLN A 248 -8.58 -8.72 7.14
N LYS A 249 -9.31 -8.69 8.26
CA LYS A 249 -10.63 -8.06 8.38
C LYS A 249 -10.50 -6.77 9.20
N THR A 250 -10.37 -5.65 8.51
CA THR A 250 -10.16 -4.33 9.13
C THR A 250 -11.38 -3.79 9.86
N GLY A 251 -12.58 -4.30 9.58
CA GLY A 251 -13.82 -3.73 10.10
C GLY A 251 -14.15 -2.33 9.55
N GLY A 252 -13.46 -1.89 8.48
CA GLY A 252 -13.66 -0.58 7.87
C GLY A 252 -12.93 0.58 8.55
N TYR A 253 -12.06 0.31 9.53
CA TYR A 253 -11.20 1.34 10.11
C TYR A 253 -10.16 1.83 9.10
N PRO A 254 -9.78 3.12 9.16
CA PRO A 254 -8.76 3.67 8.27
C PRO A 254 -7.36 3.18 8.64
N LEU A 255 -6.42 3.27 7.70
CA LEU A 255 -5.03 2.83 7.87
C LEU A 255 -4.35 3.40 9.12
N ALA A 256 -4.60 4.67 9.43
CA ALA A 256 -4.04 5.36 10.60
C ALA A 256 -4.34 4.67 11.93
N SER A 257 -5.50 4.01 12.03
CA SER A 257 -5.93 3.30 13.25
C SER A 257 -5.12 2.03 13.51
N PHE A 258 -4.36 1.55 12.51
CA PHE A 258 -3.49 0.38 12.62
C PHE A 258 -2.01 0.73 12.75
N ALA A 259 -1.67 2.02 12.76
CA ALA A 259 -0.29 2.48 12.96
C ALA A 259 0.14 2.27 14.42
N THR A 260 1.35 1.74 14.59
CA THR A 260 1.96 1.36 15.86
C THR A 260 3.48 1.61 15.82
N SER A 261 4.17 1.31 16.92
CA SER A 261 5.63 1.32 17.04
C SER A 261 6.26 0.02 16.54
N ILE A 262 7.56 0.05 16.25
CA ILE A 262 8.33 -1.16 15.91
C ILE A 262 8.38 -2.08 17.15
N ASP A 263 8.57 -1.54 18.36
CA ASP A 263 8.53 -2.32 19.63
C ASP A 263 7.30 -3.23 19.72
N GLU A 264 6.12 -2.76 19.29
CA GLU A 264 4.91 -3.58 19.36
C GLU A 264 4.92 -4.69 18.29
N VAL A 265 5.53 -4.45 17.12
CA VAL A 265 5.75 -5.51 16.12
C VAL A 265 6.73 -6.55 16.64
N GLU A 266 7.82 -6.14 17.28
CA GLU A 266 8.79 -7.06 17.91
C GLU A 266 8.14 -7.93 18.96
N LYS A 267 7.35 -7.31 19.85
CA LYS A 267 6.64 -8.02 20.91
C LYS A 267 5.69 -9.09 20.38
N ILE A 268 5.04 -8.89 19.23
CA ILE A 268 4.12 -9.89 18.66
C ILE A 268 4.81 -10.92 17.77
N THR A 269 5.97 -10.60 17.20
CA THR A 269 6.69 -11.46 16.23
C THR A 269 7.88 -12.19 16.83
N GLY A 270 8.43 -11.69 17.95
CA GLY A 270 9.71 -12.10 18.50
C GLY A 270 10.92 -11.73 17.64
N ILE A 271 10.75 -10.93 16.59
CA ILE A 271 11.83 -10.49 15.71
C ILE A 271 12.46 -9.24 16.33
N ASP A 272 13.79 -9.20 16.37
CA ASP A 272 14.62 -8.05 16.79
C ASP A 272 15.05 -7.31 15.52
N PHE A 273 14.33 -6.23 15.18
CA PHE A 273 14.60 -5.46 13.97
C PHE A 273 15.80 -4.54 14.18
N PHE A 274 16.48 -4.16 13.10
CA PHE A 274 17.53 -3.14 13.17
C PHE A 274 18.70 -3.41 14.13
N ALA A 275 18.87 -4.63 14.64
CA ALA A 275 19.91 -5.08 15.58
C ALA A 275 21.36 -4.71 15.23
N GLY A 276 21.64 -4.31 13.98
CA GLY A 276 22.93 -3.78 13.54
C GLY A 276 23.09 -2.25 13.68
N MET A 277 22.07 -1.53 14.12
CA MET A 277 22.08 -0.09 14.35
C MET A 277 22.76 0.26 15.69
N GLU A 278 23.20 1.51 15.83
CA GLU A 278 23.66 2.00 17.13
C GLU A 278 22.49 2.00 18.12
N ASN A 279 22.61 1.32 19.26
CA ASN A 279 21.52 1.09 20.23
C ASN A 279 20.73 2.37 20.58
N GLY A 280 21.41 3.52 20.72
CA GLY A 280 20.72 4.77 21.05
C GLY A 280 19.79 5.30 19.95
N LEU A 281 20.14 5.05 18.67
CA LEU A 281 19.32 5.42 17.53
C LEU A 281 18.17 4.42 17.35
N GLU A 282 18.47 3.13 17.45
CA GLU A 282 17.51 2.02 17.45
C GLU A 282 16.39 2.25 18.47
N GLU A 283 16.72 2.35 19.76
CA GLU A 283 15.73 2.55 20.85
C GLU A 283 14.86 3.81 20.66
N THR A 284 15.42 4.84 20.00
CA THR A 284 14.70 6.09 19.71
C THR A 284 13.75 5.92 18.53
N MET A 285 14.16 5.19 17.49
CA MET A 285 13.35 4.96 16.29
C MET A 285 12.23 3.98 16.58
N GLU A 286 12.49 2.92 17.33
CA GLU A 286 11.53 1.82 17.44
C GLU A 286 10.26 2.19 18.21
N LYS A 287 10.37 3.13 19.16
CA LYS A 287 9.24 3.70 19.91
C LYS A 287 8.39 4.67 19.10
N GLN A 288 8.83 5.13 17.92
CA GLN A 288 8.13 6.16 17.17
C GLN A 288 6.88 5.64 16.48
N ILE A 289 5.90 6.54 16.38
CA ILE A 289 4.69 6.37 15.58
C ILE A 289 4.50 7.68 14.80
N ASP A 290 5.38 7.96 13.82
CA ASP A 290 5.40 9.22 13.07
C ASP A 290 4.27 9.33 12.03
N LYS A 291 3.00 9.24 12.48
CA LYS A 291 1.83 9.27 11.59
C LYS A 291 1.81 10.49 10.67
N ASN A 292 2.21 11.67 11.16
CA ASN A 292 2.23 12.90 10.35
C ASN A 292 3.27 12.87 9.23
N ALA A 293 4.40 12.16 9.40
CA ALA A 293 5.42 12.07 8.36
C ALA A 293 4.96 11.14 7.23
N PHE A 294 4.35 10.01 7.60
CA PHE A 294 4.00 8.94 6.67
C PHE A 294 2.58 9.08 6.09
N LEU A 295 1.57 9.44 6.88
CA LEU A 295 0.16 9.46 6.52
C LEU A 295 -0.32 10.88 6.17
N THR A 296 -0.65 11.12 4.90
CA THR A 296 -1.05 12.44 4.40
C THR A 296 -2.47 12.88 4.81
N THR A 297 -3.36 11.94 5.12
CA THR A 297 -4.75 12.25 5.52
C THR A 297 -4.81 12.98 6.86
N ILE A 298 -4.01 12.54 7.85
CA ILE A 298 -3.89 13.24 9.14
C ILE A 298 -3.30 14.66 8.95
N ALA A 299 -2.34 14.81 8.02
CA ALA A 299 -1.77 16.12 7.71
C ALA A 299 -2.76 17.10 7.05
N ALA A 300 -3.87 16.60 6.48
CA ALA A 300 -4.93 17.41 5.87
C ALA A 300 -6.06 17.81 6.85
N GLY A 301 -5.93 17.50 8.14
CA GLY A 301 -6.90 17.87 9.19
C GLY A 301 -7.93 16.78 9.51
N ASP A 302 -7.75 15.55 9.02
CA ASP A 302 -8.48 14.38 9.51
C ASP A 302 -7.99 13.98 10.91
N VAL A 303 -8.81 13.26 11.66
CA VAL A 303 -8.43 12.64 12.93
C VAL A 303 -8.84 11.18 12.97
N GLU A 304 -8.18 10.41 13.83
CA GLU A 304 -8.56 9.02 14.05
C GLU A 304 -9.92 8.91 14.74
N PRO A 305 -10.77 7.96 14.30
CA PRO A 305 -11.98 7.63 15.03
C PRO A 305 -11.68 7.25 16.48
N LEU A 306 -12.57 7.64 17.39
CA LEU A 306 -12.47 7.26 18.79
C LEU A 306 -12.41 5.73 18.94
N SER A 307 -11.56 5.22 19.83
CA SER A 307 -11.48 3.79 20.11
C SER A 307 -12.80 3.29 20.69
N ALA A 308 -13.29 2.17 20.19
CA ALA A 308 -14.51 1.54 20.71
C ALA A 308 -14.39 1.17 22.20
N VAL A 309 -13.17 0.90 22.68
CA VAL A 309 -12.89 0.50 24.06
C VAL A 309 -13.00 1.68 25.03
N THR A 310 -12.74 2.90 24.55
CA THR A 310 -12.79 4.13 25.38
C THR A 310 -14.18 4.75 25.41
N LEU A 311 -15.12 4.27 24.57
CA LEU A 311 -16.46 4.83 24.50
C LEU A 311 -17.35 4.31 25.66
N PRO A 312 -18.22 5.16 26.23
CA PRO A 312 -19.17 4.71 27.24
C PRO A 312 -20.15 3.68 26.65
N PRO A 313 -20.82 2.87 27.50
CA PRO A 313 -21.85 1.94 27.05
C PRO A 313 -22.89 2.60 26.12
N ALA A 314 -23.28 1.87 25.06
CA ALA A 314 -24.21 2.32 24.04
C ALA A 314 -23.78 3.56 23.22
N HIS A 315 -22.49 3.88 23.20
CA HIS A 315 -21.89 4.83 22.26
C HIS A 315 -21.03 4.08 21.25
N PHE A 316 -21.05 4.55 20.01
CA PHE A 316 -20.33 3.94 18.88
C PHE A 316 -19.49 4.99 18.20
N ASN A 317 -18.31 4.63 17.71
CA ASN A 317 -17.52 5.53 16.88
C ASN A 317 -18.11 5.61 15.46
N THR A 318 -17.56 6.52 14.65
CA THR A 318 -17.97 6.75 13.26
C THR A 318 -17.87 5.49 12.39
N VAL A 319 -16.86 4.64 12.62
CA VAL A 319 -16.67 3.37 11.89
C VAL A 319 -17.76 2.35 12.24
N GLN A 320 -18.00 2.11 13.54
CA GLN A 320 -19.00 1.17 14.04
C GLN A 320 -20.42 1.58 13.66
N ALA A 321 -20.68 2.88 13.51
CA ALA A 321 -21.98 3.38 13.10
C ALA A 321 -22.44 2.79 11.75
N LYS A 322 -21.50 2.46 10.84
CA LYS A 322 -21.80 1.78 9.57
C LYS A 322 -22.57 0.47 9.76
N LEU A 323 -22.29 -0.27 10.83
CA LEU A 323 -22.97 -1.54 11.13
C LEU A 323 -24.48 -1.35 11.38
N TYR A 324 -24.91 -0.16 11.79
CA TYR A 324 -26.29 0.16 12.12
C TYR A 324 -27.09 0.77 10.97
N MET A 325 -26.46 0.97 9.80
CA MET A 325 -27.15 1.48 8.61
C MET A 325 -28.36 0.63 8.26
N GLY A 326 -29.53 1.26 8.13
CA GLY A 326 -30.77 0.59 7.71
C GLY A 326 -31.40 -0.32 8.76
N ARG A 327 -30.82 -0.45 9.97
CA ARG A 327 -31.40 -1.27 11.07
C ARG A 327 -32.58 -0.61 11.78
N ASN A 328 -32.91 0.64 11.43
CA ASN A 328 -33.97 1.43 12.06
C ASN A 328 -33.84 1.58 13.60
N GLN A 329 -32.62 1.42 14.13
CA GLN A 329 -32.29 1.53 15.55
C GLN A 329 -31.67 2.90 15.84
N GLU A 330 -32.10 3.54 16.92
CA GLU A 330 -31.42 4.73 17.43
C GLU A 330 -30.14 4.35 18.17
N ILE A 331 -29.04 5.01 17.82
CA ILE A 331 -27.75 4.87 18.49
C ILE A 331 -27.16 6.25 18.80
N LYS A 332 -26.10 6.27 19.62
CA LYS A 332 -25.27 7.46 19.86
C LYS A 332 -23.93 7.28 19.15
N VAL A 333 -23.64 8.15 18.18
CA VAL A 333 -22.38 8.13 17.43
C VAL A 333 -21.48 9.25 17.96
N CYS A 334 -20.23 8.94 18.25
CA CYS A 334 -19.24 9.89 18.75
C CYS A 334 -18.09 10.09 17.74
N GLY A 335 -17.64 11.32 17.58
CA GLY A 335 -16.53 11.68 16.68
C GLY A 335 -16.19 13.16 16.75
N LYS A 336 -15.07 13.56 16.16
CA LYS A 336 -14.66 14.97 16.04
C LYS A 336 -15.22 15.57 14.76
N VAL A 337 -15.85 16.74 14.84
CA VAL A 337 -16.24 17.50 13.65
C VAL A 337 -15.00 18.11 13.00
N VAL A 338 -14.53 17.51 11.91
CA VAL A 338 -13.37 17.98 11.14
C VAL A 338 -13.76 18.89 9.98
N SER A 339 -15.02 18.83 9.54
CA SER A 339 -15.58 19.74 8.55
C SER A 339 -17.02 20.11 8.92
N ALA A 340 -17.35 21.39 8.85
CA ALA A 340 -18.69 21.91 9.08
C ALA A 340 -19.02 22.94 8.00
N ARG A 341 -20.05 22.67 7.18
CA ARG A 341 -20.39 23.52 6.03
C ARG A 341 -21.86 23.52 5.69
N ALA A 342 -22.31 24.60 5.06
CA ALA A 342 -23.59 24.63 4.35
C ALA A 342 -23.42 24.13 2.91
N SER A 343 -24.37 23.33 2.44
CA SER A 343 -24.52 22.97 1.03
C SER A 343 -25.09 24.14 0.22
N ARG A 344 -25.02 24.06 -1.11
CA ARG A 344 -25.67 25.04 -2.01
C ARG A 344 -27.18 25.19 -1.77
N LYS A 345 -27.84 24.16 -1.23
CA LYS A 345 -29.27 24.16 -0.90
C LYS A 345 -29.57 24.68 0.52
N GLY A 346 -28.55 25.04 1.29
CA GLY A 346 -28.67 25.55 2.66
C GLY A 346 -28.73 24.47 3.75
N ASN A 347 -28.66 23.18 3.39
CA ASN A 347 -28.53 22.10 4.38
C ASN A 347 -27.15 22.13 5.03
N ILE A 348 -27.05 21.83 6.32
CA ILE A 348 -25.78 21.76 7.05
C ILE A 348 -25.27 20.32 7.05
N LEU A 349 -23.97 20.17 6.77
CA LEU A 349 -23.23 18.92 6.85
C LEU A 349 -22.07 19.10 7.83
N LEU A 350 -22.02 18.24 8.84
CA LEU A 350 -20.88 18.10 9.74
C LEU A 350 -20.25 16.72 9.49
N ASN A 351 -19.04 16.68 8.95
CA ASN A 351 -18.33 15.43 8.73
C ASN A 351 -17.48 15.11 9.97
N LEU A 352 -17.61 13.87 10.44
CA LEU A 352 -16.90 13.39 11.63
C LEU A 352 -15.67 12.56 11.25
N ASP A 353 -14.58 12.83 11.96
CA ASP A 353 -13.26 12.17 11.91
C ASP A 353 -12.51 12.30 10.57
N GLN A 354 -13.17 12.16 9.42
CA GLN A 354 -12.57 12.38 8.10
C GLN A 354 -13.35 13.39 7.26
N GLN A 355 -12.61 14.23 6.54
CA GLN A 355 -13.16 15.22 5.63
C GLN A 355 -13.58 14.59 4.30
N TYR A 356 -14.40 15.31 3.54
CA TYR A 356 -14.76 14.90 2.18
C TYR A 356 -13.52 14.86 1.27
N PRO A 357 -13.37 13.84 0.40
CA PRO A 357 -14.36 12.81 0.00
C PRO A 357 -14.30 11.49 0.79
N ASN A 358 -13.52 11.42 1.86
CA ASN A 358 -13.26 10.18 2.61
C ASN A 358 -14.06 10.11 3.91
N GLU A 359 -15.16 10.84 4.03
CA GLU A 359 -15.88 10.93 5.30
C GLU A 359 -16.35 9.56 5.81
N LEU A 360 -16.11 9.30 7.10
CA LEU A 360 -16.57 8.07 7.75
C LEU A 360 -18.03 8.19 8.21
N PHE A 361 -18.46 9.41 8.56
CA PHE A 361 -19.79 9.67 9.08
C PHE A 361 -20.19 11.12 8.86
N THR A 362 -21.46 11.32 8.49
CA THR A 362 -22.03 12.67 8.28
C THR A 362 -23.20 12.92 9.23
N VAL A 363 -23.18 14.07 9.91
CA VAL A 363 -24.37 14.65 10.53
C VAL A 363 -25.01 15.58 9.52
N PHE A 364 -26.28 15.35 9.20
CA PHE A 364 -27.02 16.13 8.22
C PHE A 364 -28.19 16.87 8.88
N ILE A 365 -28.24 18.18 8.73
CA ILE A 365 -29.38 19.00 9.17
C ILE A 365 -30.01 19.63 7.94
N ASN A 366 -31.25 19.26 7.66
CA ASN A 366 -32.03 19.89 6.58
C ASN A 366 -32.25 21.38 6.91
N LYS A 367 -32.23 22.24 5.89
CA LYS A 367 -32.42 23.68 6.05
C LYS A 367 -33.70 24.01 6.83
N GLU A 368 -34.77 23.25 6.58
CA GLU A 368 -36.08 23.43 7.21
C GLU A 368 -36.04 23.13 8.72
N GLN A 369 -35.11 22.30 9.18
CA GLN A 369 -34.98 21.93 10.59
C GLN A 369 -34.13 22.93 11.38
N LEU A 370 -33.45 23.88 10.72
CA LEU A 370 -32.63 24.89 11.39
C LEU A 370 -33.43 25.79 12.34
N VAL A 371 -34.75 25.90 12.14
CA VAL A 371 -35.65 26.61 13.06
C VAL A 371 -35.72 25.97 14.46
N ASN A 372 -35.33 24.70 14.59
CA ASN A 372 -35.30 23.96 15.86
C ASN A 372 -33.95 24.06 16.59
N PHE A 373 -33.07 24.97 16.16
CA PHE A 373 -31.76 25.21 16.75
C PHE A 373 -31.68 26.65 17.25
N SER A 374 -31.31 26.82 18.52
CA SER A 374 -31.10 28.11 19.15
C SER A 374 -29.77 28.77 18.78
N TYR A 375 -28.92 28.07 18.02
CA TYR A 375 -27.57 28.48 17.63
C TYR A 375 -27.26 28.05 16.19
N ASP A 376 -26.22 28.63 15.57
CA ASP A 376 -25.71 28.16 14.28
C ASP A 376 -24.90 26.86 14.45
N PRO A 377 -25.36 25.72 13.89
CA PRO A 377 -24.69 24.44 14.07
C PRO A 377 -23.27 24.39 13.50
N ILE A 378 -22.94 25.20 12.47
CA ILE A 378 -21.60 25.22 11.90
C ILE A 378 -20.61 25.74 12.95
N THR A 379 -20.85 26.96 13.44
CA THR A 379 -19.94 27.62 14.38
C THR A 379 -19.95 26.97 15.76
N ALA A 380 -21.09 26.42 16.20
CA ALA A 380 -21.21 25.76 17.49
C ALA A 380 -20.39 24.47 17.62
N TRP A 381 -20.28 23.69 16.52
CA TRP A 381 -19.75 22.32 16.56
C TRP A 381 -18.42 22.11 15.82
N LYS A 382 -17.98 23.04 14.97
CA LYS A 382 -16.69 22.92 14.27
C LYS A 382 -15.54 22.68 15.25
N ASP A 383 -14.66 21.73 14.91
CA ASP A 383 -13.47 21.32 15.67
C ASP A 383 -13.73 20.69 17.06
N LYS A 384 -15.01 20.46 17.43
CA LYS A 384 -15.40 19.81 18.69
C LYS A 384 -15.61 18.32 18.53
N TYR A 385 -15.41 17.59 19.63
CA TYR A 385 -15.91 16.22 19.76
C TYR A 385 -17.38 16.28 20.13
N ILE A 386 -18.21 15.54 19.40
CA ILE A 386 -19.65 15.53 19.60
C ILE A 386 -20.17 14.11 19.77
N VAL A 387 -21.34 14.01 20.40
CA VAL A 387 -22.21 12.85 20.34
C VAL A 387 -23.47 13.24 19.58
N VAL A 388 -23.84 12.44 18.58
CA VAL A 388 -25.07 12.58 17.81
C VAL A 388 -25.98 11.39 18.05
N LYS A 389 -27.22 11.63 18.45
CA LYS A 389 -28.23 10.61 18.66
C LYS A 389 -29.21 10.55 17.49
N GLY A 390 -29.38 9.36 16.91
CA GLY A 390 -30.38 9.15 15.87
C GLY A 390 -30.25 7.79 15.18
N LYS A 391 -31.06 7.61 14.14
CA LYS A 391 -31.04 6.42 13.28
C LYS A 391 -30.00 6.60 12.19
N VAL A 392 -29.16 5.58 11.99
CA VAL A 392 -28.14 5.61 10.92
C VAL A 392 -28.76 5.22 9.59
N ASN A 393 -28.68 6.13 8.63
CA ASN A 393 -29.12 5.97 7.25
C ASN A 393 -27.89 5.92 6.32
N SER A 394 -28.13 5.89 5.00
CA SER A 394 -27.09 5.94 3.97
C SER A 394 -27.24 7.18 3.10
N LEU A 395 -26.16 7.93 2.94
CA LEU A 395 -26.05 9.02 1.98
C LEU A 395 -24.89 8.72 1.04
N GLY A 396 -25.19 8.22 -0.16
CA GLY A 396 -24.13 7.85 -1.13
C GLY A 396 -23.19 6.74 -0.64
N GLY A 397 -23.65 5.87 0.26
CA GLY A 397 -22.84 4.80 0.86
C GLY A 397 -22.16 5.20 2.18
N VAL A 398 -22.18 6.48 2.54
CA VAL A 398 -21.66 6.99 3.82
C VAL A 398 -22.75 6.92 4.89
N PRO A 399 -22.45 6.43 6.11
CA PRO A 399 -23.35 6.50 7.26
C PRO A 399 -23.75 7.94 7.58
N VAL A 400 -25.06 8.19 7.73
CA VAL A 400 -25.59 9.54 8.05
C VAL A 400 -26.64 9.49 9.16
N ILE A 401 -26.64 10.46 10.07
CA ILE A 401 -27.81 10.77 10.92
C ILE A 401 -28.42 12.09 10.45
N TYR A 402 -29.72 12.06 10.18
CA TYR A 402 -30.53 13.26 9.97
C TYR A 402 -30.95 13.80 11.33
N VAL A 403 -30.47 14.99 11.66
CA VAL A 403 -30.81 15.69 12.91
C VAL A 403 -31.93 16.68 12.64
N GLU A 404 -32.97 16.61 13.48
CA GLU A 404 -34.16 17.45 13.39
C GLU A 404 -34.23 18.49 14.52
N LYS A 405 -33.61 18.21 15.67
CA LYS A 405 -33.65 19.06 16.87
C LYS A 405 -32.29 19.16 17.54
N GLU A 406 -32.01 20.30 18.17
CA GLU A 406 -30.72 20.55 18.82
C GLU A 406 -30.34 19.53 19.92
N ASN A 407 -31.32 18.94 20.63
CA ASN A 407 -31.08 17.98 21.71
C ASN A 407 -30.54 16.60 21.25
N GLN A 408 -30.49 16.36 19.94
CA GLN A 408 -29.82 15.18 19.36
C GLN A 408 -28.31 15.37 19.25
N LEU A 409 -27.81 16.60 19.38
CA LEU A 409 -26.39 16.91 19.40
C LEU A 409 -25.96 17.30 20.82
N GLY A 410 -24.84 16.78 21.25
CA GLY A 410 -24.19 17.16 22.49
C GLY A 410 -22.68 17.16 22.33
N GLU A 411 -22.00 17.89 23.20
CA GLU A 411 -20.55 17.82 23.29
C GLU A 411 -20.14 16.48 23.92
N PHE A 412 -19.13 15.83 23.35
CA PHE A 412 -18.56 14.60 23.89
C PHE A 412 -17.24 14.90 24.59
N LEU A 413 -17.28 14.91 25.92
CA LEU A 413 -16.14 15.27 26.78
C LEU A 413 -15.28 14.06 27.19
N GLY A 414 -15.62 12.85 26.75
CA GLY A 414 -15.00 11.59 27.17
C GLY A 414 -13.67 11.28 26.49
N LYS A 415 -12.63 12.07 26.79
CA LYS A 415 -11.23 11.69 26.59
C LYS A 415 -10.60 11.21 27.90
#